data_AF-A0A7C9JTT4-F1
#
_entry.id   AF-A0A7C9JTT4-F1
#
_cell.length_a   1.000
_cell.length_b   1.000
_cell.length_c   1.000
_cell.angle_alpha   90.00
_cell.angle_beta   90.00
_cell.angle_gamma   90.00
#
_symmetry.space_group_name_H-M   'P 1'
#
loop_
_entity.id
_entity.type
_entity.pdbx_description
1 polymer ?
#
loop_
_entity_poly.entity_id
_entity_poly.type
_entity_poly.pdbx_seq_one_letter_code
_entity_poly.pdbx_strand_id
1 'polypeptide(L)'
;MEFGLFIGALAIVYLIPGPDMLLVLHTSSTLGRGHGLATALGLAIARGAHVALAGLGLAALFIAAPWLFDVVRYVGAAYLVWLALQFIRTQPRTSINQQQVPLNGSYYMAWRRGLLTNLLNPKSLLFCSVLLPQFVHAEQGSVPLQFTLLGIMMVSVGLLYDAVYACIGAKMQRWVAGNQTKQKIQNWVFGTLLIGFALRLAS
;
A
#
# COMPACT_ATOMS: atom_id res chain seq x y z
N MET A 1 -3.08 -27.03 -7.03
CA MET A 1 -3.16 -25.58 -6.68
C MET A 1 -4.41 -24.96 -7.27
N GLU A 2 -5.32 -24.48 -6.42
CA GLU A 2 -6.60 -23.86 -6.81
C GLU A 2 -6.38 -22.37 -7.17
N PHE A 3 -5.69 -22.09 -8.28
CA PHE A 3 -5.28 -20.73 -8.64
C PHE A 3 -6.46 -19.75 -8.81
N GLY A 4 -7.60 -20.23 -9.31
CA GLY A 4 -8.80 -19.41 -9.49
C GLY A 4 -9.37 -18.88 -8.17
N LEU A 5 -9.43 -19.72 -7.14
CA LEU A 5 -9.86 -19.33 -5.80
C LEU A 5 -8.88 -18.35 -5.15
N PHE A 6 -7.58 -18.58 -5.32
CA PHE A 6 -6.56 -17.67 -4.82
C PHE A 6 -6.70 -16.28 -5.44
N ILE A 7 -6.82 -16.20 -6.76
CA ILE A 7 -7.03 -14.92 -7.48
C ILE A 7 -8.34 -14.26 -7.05
N GLY A 8 -9.42 -15.03 -6.86
CA GLY A 8 -10.69 -14.52 -6.35
C GLY A 8 -10.58 -13.91 -4.95
N ALA A 9 -9.88 -14.58 -4.03
CA ALA A 9 -9.61 -14.07 -2.70
C ALA A 9 -8.78 -12.77 -2.74
N LEU A 10 -7.73 -12.73 -3.56
CA LEU A 10 -6.93 -11.53 -3.78
C LEU A 10 -7.77 -10.37 -4.32
N ALA A 11 -8.64 -10.63 -5.30
CA ALA A 11 -9.50 -9.62 -5.90
C ALA A 11 -10.42 -8.96 -4.88
N ILE A 12 -11.06 -9.75 -3.99
CA ILE A 12 -11.92 -9.24 -2.92
C ILE A 12 -11.13 -8.35 -1.96
N VAL A 13 -9.94 -8.80 -1.55
CA VAL A 13 -9.10 -8.08 -0.59
C VAL A 13 -8.59 -6.77 -1.16
N TYR A 14 -8.12 -6.77 -2.42
CA TYR A 14 -7.61 -5.57 -3.08
C TYR A 14 -8.70 -4.59 -3.54
N LEU A 15 -9.97 -5.01 -3.55
CA LEU A 15 -11.10 -4.12 -3.86
C LEU A 15 -11.43 -3.17 -2.70
N ILE A 16 -11.16 -3.58 -1.46
CA ILE A 16 -11.43 -2.76 -0.28
C ILE A 16 -10.24 -1.81 -0.07
N PRO A 17 -10.43 -0.48 -0.22
CA PRO A 17 -9.34 0.47 -0.13
C PRO A 17 -8.77 0.51 1.29
N GLY A 18 -7.49 0.15 1.41
CA GLY A 18 -6.68 0.32 2.61
C GLY A 18 -5.77 1.56 2.55
N PRO A 19 -4.87 1.75 3.53
CA PRO A 19 -3.94 2.87 3.57
C PRO A 19 -3.02 2.92 2.33
N ASP A 20 -2.61 1.75 1.83
CA ASP A 20 -1.75 1.61 0.65
C ASP A 20 -2.41 2.21 -0.61
N MET A 21 -3.67 1.83 -0.88
CA MET A 21 -4.44 2.35 -2.02
C MET A 21 -4.72 3.85 -1.87
N LEU A 22 -4.98 4.33 -0.65
CA LEU A 22 -5.15 5.77 -0.39
C LEU A 22 -3.88 6.55 -0.65
N LEU A 23 -2.71 6.02 -0.29
CA LEU A 23 -1.43 6.65 -0.60
C LEU A 23 -1.19 6.72 -2.11
N VAL A 24 -1.48 5.67 -2.87
CA VAL A 24 -1.35 5.68 -4.34
C VAL A 24 -2.32 6.68 -4.97
N LEU A 25 -3.58 6.67 -4.54
CA LEU A 25 -4.61 7.62 -5.00
C LEU A 25 -4.23 9.07 -4.70
N HIS A 26 -3.82 9.36 -3.47
CA HIS A 26 -3.37 10.69 -3.05
C HIS A 26 -2.15 11.13 -3.87
N THR A 27 -1.10 10.30 -3.90
CA THR A 27 0.13 10.62 -4.64
C THR A 27 -0.15 10.87 -6.12
N SER A 28 -0.98 10.03 -6.75
CA SER A 28 -1.33 10.19 -8.15
C SER A 28 -2.23 11.40 -8.42
N SER A 29 -3.17 11.70 -7.52
CA SER A 29 -4.06 12.85 -7.64
C SER A 29 -3.37 14.18 -7.35
N THR A 30 -2.27 14.18 -6.61
CA THR A 30 -1.50 15.39 -6.29
C THR A 30 -0.29 15.59 -7.21
N LEU A 31 0.45 14.53 -7.54
CA LEU A 31 1.72 14.61 -8.28
C LEU A 31 1.63 14.00 -9.70
N GLY A 32 0.56 13.27 -10.01
CA GLY A 32 0.31 12.67 -11.31
C GLY A 32 0.62 11.18 -11.36
N ARG A 33 0.21 10.56 -12.48
CA ARG A 33 0.23 9.10 -12.67
C ARG A 33 1.60 8.46 -12.42
N GLY A 34 2.68 9.11 -12.87
CA GLY A 34 4.04 8.58 -12.73
C GLY A 34 4.43 8.36 -11.26
N HIS A 35 4.12 9.32 -10.38
CA HIS A 35 4.39 9.20 -8.94
C HIS A 35 3.49 8.17 -8.27
N GLY A 36 2.24 8.06 -8.73
CA GLY A 36 1.35 6.97 -8.34
C GLY A 36 1.94 5.59 -8.66
N LEU A 37 2.46 5.40 -9.87
CA LEU A 37 3.11 4.15 -10.29
C LEU A 37 4.42 3.90 -9.53
N ALA A 38 5.23 4.92 -9.28
CA ALA A 38 6.44 4.78 -8.46
C ALA A 38 6.09 4.31 -7.03
N THR A 39 5.03 4.86 -6.44
CA THR A 39 4.48 4.42 -5.15
C THR A 39 4.02 2.96 -5.21
N ALA A 40 3.27 2.57 -6.26
CA ALA A 40 2.81 1.20 -6.48
C ALA A 40 3.97 0.20 -6.57
N LEU A 41 5.08 0.57 -7.23
CA LEU A 41 6.29 -0.26 -7.26
C LEU A 41 6.91 -0.43 -5.87
N GLY A 42 6.92 0.62 -5.05
CA GLY A 42 7.35 0.54 -3.66
C GLY A 42 6.50 -0.45 -2.85
N LEU A 43 5.17 -0.36 -3.00
CA LEU A 43 4.23 -1.30 -2.39
C LEU A 43 4.47 -2.74 -2.85
N ALA A 44 4.71 -2.96 -4.15
CA ALA A 44 4.95 -4.28 -4.71
C ALA A 44 6.23 -4.94 -4.14
N ILE A 45 7.31 -4.17 -4.00
CA ILE A 45 8.56 -4.67 -3.39
C ILE A 45 8.35 -5.02 -1.92
N ALA A 46 7.67 -4.17 -1.15
CA ALA A 46 7.33 -4.46 0.24
C ALA A 46 6.45 -5.71 0.38
N ARG A 47 5.45 -5.88 -0.50
CA ARG A 47 4.63 -7.10 -0.55
C ARG A 47 5.46 -8.34 -0.86
N GLY A 48 6.43 -8.24 -1.78
CA GLY A 48 7.40 -9.32 -2.03
C GLY A 48 8.23 -9.68 -0.81
N ALA A 49 8.67 -8.67 -0.03
CA ALA A 49 9.38 -8.91 1.22
C ALA A 49 8.50 -9.61 2.26
N HIS A 50 7.22 -9.24 2.39
CA HIS A 50 6.28 -9.95 3.28
C HIS A 50 6.03 -11.39 2.86
N VAL A 51 5.90 -11.66 1.56
CA VAL A 51 5.80 -13.02 1.03
C VAL A 51 7.03 -13.84 1.42
N ALA A 52 8.23 -13.27 1.25
CA ALA A 52 9.47 -13.95 1.63
C ALA A 52 9.52 -14.23 3.14
N LEU A 53 9.19 -13.24 3.98
CA LEU A 53 9.15 -13.42 5.43
C LEU A 53 8.08 -14.46 5.85
N ALA A 54 6.90 -14.46 5.21
CA ALA A 54 5.86 -15.45 5.45
C ALA A 54 6.35 -16.87 5.15
N GLY A 55 7.07 -17.06 4.04
CA GLY A 55 7.70 -18.34 3.70
C GLY A 55 8.78 -18.79 4.69
N LEU A 56 9.44 -17.85 5.37
CA LEU A 56 10.41 -18.11 6.44
C LEU A 56 9.79 -18.35 7.82
N GLY A 57 8.46 -18.40 7.93
CA GLY A 57 7.78 -18.71 9.19
C GLY A 57 7.49 -17.51 10.07
N LEU A 58 7.30 -16.32 9.50
CA LEU A 58 6.96 -15.10 10.24
C LEU A 58 5.73 -15.25 11.16
N ALA A 59 4.75 -16.07 10.77
CA ALA A 59 3.61 -16.39 11.62
C ALA A 59 4.04 -17.04 12.95
N ALA A 60 4.99 -17.99 12.90
CA ALA A 60 5.54 -18.63 14.09
C ALA A 60 6.34 -17.65 14.94
N LEU A 61 7.04 -16.68 14.32
CA LEU A 61 7.76 -15.64 15.04
C LEU A 61 6.81 -14.79 15.90
N PHE A 62 5.64 -14.40 15.39
CA PHE A 62 4.68 -13.63 16.19
C PHE A 62 3.99 -14.42 17.28
N ILE A 63 3.82 -15.74 17.10
CA ILE A 63 3.35 -16.62 18.18
C ILE A 63 4.42 -16.68 19.29
N ALA A 64 5.70 -16.78 18.92
CA ALA A 64 6.81 -16.84 19.87
C ALA A 64 7.13 -15.50 20.54
N ALA A 65 6.97 -14.38 19.81
CA ALA A 65 7.25 -13.02 20.28
C ALA A 65 6.10 -12.05 19.94
N PRO A 66 4.98 -12.11 20.68
CA PRO A 66 3.81 -11.26 20.41
C PRO A 66 4.12 -9.76 20.45
N TRP A 67 5.07 -9.33 21.29
CA TRP A 67 5.48 -7.93 21.40
C TRP A 67 6.03 -7.35 20.08
N LEU A 68 6.60 -8.18 19.21
CA LEU A 68 7.13 -7.72 17.91
C LEU A 68 5.99 -7.22 17.01
N PHE A 69 4.83 -7.87 17.09
CA PHE A 69 3.63 -7.42 16.40
C PHE A 69 3.18 -6.05 16.92
N ASP A 70 3.16 -5.84 18.24
CA ASP A 70 2.82 -4.54 18.84
C ASP A 70 3.77 -3.43 18.39
N VAL A 71 5.07 -3.70 18.34
CA VAL A 71 6.06 -2.74 17.84
C VAL A 71 5.75 -2.33 16.40
N VAL A 72 5.54 -3.30 15.50
CA VAL A 72 5.19 -3.00 14.09
C VAL A 72 3.87 -2.21 14.03
N ARG A 73 2.89 -2.58 14.84
CA ARG A 73 1.57 -1.94 14.92
C ARG A 73 1.66 -0.47 15.33
N TYR A 74 2.38 -0.15 16.40
CA TYR A 74 2.55 1.22 16.87
C TYR A 74 3.42 2.07 15.95
N VAL A 75 4.52 1.52 15.42
CA VAL A 75 5.37 2.23 14.46
C VAL A 75 4.60 2.53 13.16
N GLY A 76 3.82 1.56 12.68
CA GLY A 76 2.92 1.74 11.54
C GLY A 76 1.87 2.82 11.78
N ALA A 77 1.21 2.81 12.94
CA ALA A 77 0.22 3.82 13.30
C ALA A 77 0.84 5.23 13.34
N ALA A 78 2.00 5.37 13.98
CA ALA A 78 2.74 6.64 14.03
C ALA A 78 3.12 7.14 12.62
N TYR A 79 3.58 6.23 11.74
CA TYR A 79 3.92 6.56 10.36
C TYR A 79 2.69 6.99 9.54
N LEU A 80 1.54 6.32 9.70
CA LEU A 80 0.29 6.72 9.03
C LEU A 80 -0.21 8.09 9.51
N VAL A 81 -0.11 8.39 10.80
CA VAL A 81 -0.42 9.74 11.34
C VAL A 81 0.52 10.77 10.74
N TRP A 82 1.82 10.49 10.69
CA TRP A 82 2.80 11.39 10.07
C TRP A 82 2.49 11.65 8.59
N LEU A 83 2.10 10.62 7.84
CA LEU A 83 1.70 10.73 6.44
C LEU A 83 0.40 11.54 6.28
N ALA A 84 -0.60 11.30 7.14
CA ALA A 84 -1.84 12.05 7.15
C ALA A 84 -1.60 13.55 7.39
N LEU A 85 -0.73 13.89 8.35
CA LEU A 85 -0.34 15.28 8.62
C LEU A 85 0.35 15.91 7.41
N GLN A 86 1.16 15.16 6.67
CA GLN A 86 1.73 15.67 5.42
C GLN A 86 0.68 15.94 4.35
N PHE A 87 -0.32 15.05 4.21
CA PHE A 87 -1.40 15.27 3.26
C PHE A 87 -2.16 16.55 3.59
N ILE A 88 -2.58 16.73 4.84
CA ILE A 88 -3.32 17.90 5.31
C ILE A 88 -2.50 19.20 5.13
N ARG A 89 -1.18 19.15 5.38
CA ARG A 89 -0.27 20.31 5.25
C ARG A 89 0.15 20.60 3.80
N THR A 90 -0.22 19.75 2.83
CA THR A 90 0.17 19.95 1.43
C THR A 90 -0.54 21.17 0.86
N GLN A 91 0.24 22.17 0.40
CA GLN A 91 -0.29 23.40 -0.15
C GLN A 91 -0.96 23.16 -1.52
N PRO A 92 -2.15 23.77 -1.77
CA PRO A 92 -2.80 23.70 -3.07
C PRO A 92 -1.97 24.36 -4.17
N ARG A 93 -1.97 23.76 -5.36
CA ARG A 93 -1.35 24.32 -6.57
C ARG A 93 -2.39 25.10 -7.39
N THR A 94 -2.03 26.33 -7.74
CA THR A 94 -2.84 27.27 -8.53
C THR A 94 -2.69 27.10 -10.04
N SER A 95 -1.60 26.48 -10.52
CA SER A 95 -1.33 26.32 -11.95
C SER A 95 -1.09 24.85 -12.32
N ILE A 96 -1.74 24.41 -13.40
CA ILE A 96 -1.51 23.12 -14.08
C ILE A 96 -0.15 23.14 -14.81
N ASN A 97 0.37 24.35 -15.10
CA ASN A 97 1.48 24.58 -16.03
C ASN A 97 2.83 24.87 -15.36
N GLN A 98 2.92 24.85 -14.02
CA GLN A 98 4.23 24.89 -13.37
C GLN A 98 4.88 23.50 -13.43
N GLN A 99 5.72 23.30 -14.45
CA GLN A 99 6.73 22.24 -14.56
C GLN A 99 7.79 22.27 -13.44
N GLN A 100 7.54 22.96 -12.32
CA GLN A 100 8.35 22.83 -11.14
C GLN A 100 7.98 21.51 -10.46
N VAL A 101 8.70 20.45 -10.83
CA VAL A 101 8.86 19.29 -9.96
C VAL A 101 9.31 19.86 -8.61
N PRO A 102 8.50 19.81 -7.54
CA PRO A 102 8.99 20.29 -6.26
C PRO A 102 10.22 19.45 -5.92
N LEU A 103 11.16 20.01 -5.17
CA LEU A 103 12.27 19.25 -4.57
C LEU A 103 11.77 18.03 -3.75
N ASN A 104 10.48 18.01 -3.40
CA ASN A 104 9.74 16.92 -2.73
C ASN A 104 9.01 15.92 -3.66
N GLY A 105 9.13 16.07 -4.98
CA GLY A 105 8.38 15.33 -6.01
C GLY A 105 9.24 14.30 -6.74
N SER A 106 10.27 13.75 -6.12
CA SER A 106 11.06 12.70 -6.75
C SER A 106 10.28 11.38 -6.81
N TYR A 107 10.38 10.67 -7.94
CA TYR A 107 9.87 9.29 -8.05
C TYR A 107 10.44 8.38 -6.96
N TYR A 108 11.69 8.61 -6.55
CA TYR A 108 12.32 7.86 -5.46
C TYR A 108 11.62 8.08 -4.12
N MET A 109 11.19 9.32 -3.80
CA MET A 109 10.46 9.59 -2.56
C MET A 109 9.07 8.95 -2.58
N ALA A 110 8.38 8.97 -3.72
CA ALA A 110 7.09 8.31 -3.90
C ALA A 110 7.22 6.79 -3.73
N TRP A 111 8.22 6.19 -4.37
CA TRP A 111 8.58 4.79 -4.20
C TRP A 111 8.88 4.44 -2.74
N ARG A 112 9.75 5.22 -2.08
CA ARG A 112 10.12 4.99 -0.67
C ARG A 112 8.92 5.09 0.26
N ARG A 113 8.00 6.03 0.01
CA ARG A 113 6.74 6.13 0.77
C ARG A 113 5.90 4.87 0.60
N GLY A 114 5.73 4.39 -0.63
CA GLY A 114 5.03 3.12 -0.89
C GLY A 114 5.67 1.96 -0.13
N LEU A 115 6.99 1.79 -0.26
CA LEU A 115 7.74 0.75 0.43
C LEU A 115 7.53 0.78 1.94
N LEU A 116 7.73 1.94 2.57
CA LEU A 116 7.59 2.11 4.03
C LEU A 116 6.16 1.93 4.50
N THR A 117 5.17 2.44 3.76
CA THR A 117 3.76 2.29 4.13
C THR A 117 3.37 0.83 4.23
N ASN A 118 3.72 0.02 3.22
CA ASN A 118 3.35 -1.39 3.24
C ASN A 118 4.19 -2.18 4.26
N LEU A 119 5.51 -1.98 4.34
CA LEU A 119 6.37 -2.66 5.33
C LEU A 119 5.92 -2.42 6.78
N LEU A 120 5.45 -1.20 7.06
CA LEU A 120 4.93 -0.83 8.38
C LEU A 120 3.43 -1.14 8.54
N ASN A 121 2.81 -1.81 7.56
CA ASN A 121 1.41 -2.21 7.60
C ASN A 121 1.30 -3.66 8.11
N PRO A 122 1.07 -3.88 9.42
CA PRO A 122 0.96 -5.23 9.97
C PRO A 122 -0.20 -6.01 9.34
N LYS A 123 -1.22 -5.34 8.78
CA LYS A 123 -2.29 -6.02 8.03
C LYS A 123 -1.74 -6.72 6.78
N SER A 124 -0.88 -6.05 6.00
CA SER A 124 -0.29 -6.63 4.79
C SER A 124 0.61 -7.82 5.13
N LEU A 125 1.37 -7.69 6.21
CA LEU A 125 2.26 -8.73 6.70
C LEU A 125 1.48 -9.96 7.20
N LEU A 126 0.47 -9.76 8.05
CA LEU A 126 -0.40 -10.85 8.54
C LEU A 126 -1.16 -11.51 7.40
N PHE A 127 -1.64 -10.72 6.45
CA PHE A 127 -2.33 -11.24 5.27
C PHE A 127 -1.45 -12.21 4.49
N CYS A 128 -0.19 -11.87 4.22
CA CYS A 128 0.74 -12.80 3.58
C CYS A 128 0.93 -14.07 4.41
N SER A 129 1.15 -13.90 5.72
CA SER A 129 1.49 -14.97 6.65
C SER A 129 0.34 -15.96 6.88
N VAL A 130 -0.90 -15.51 6.73
CA VAL A 130 -2.10 -16.34 6.91
C VAL A 130 -2.63 -16.86 5.59
N LEU A 131 -2.68 -16.02 4.55
CA LEU A 131 -3.28 -16.41 3.28
C LEU A 131 -2.39 -17.38 2.50
N LEU A 132 -1.09 -17.12 2.33
CA LEU A 132 -0.26 -17.97 1.47
C LEU A 132 -0.22 -19.44 1.93
N PRO A 133 0.00 -19.76 3.22
CA PRO A 133 0.03 -21.16 3.66
C PRO A 133 -1.27 -21.92 3.39
N GLN A 134 -2.43 -21.24 3.36
CA GLN A 134 -3.73 -21.90 3.12
C GLN A 134 -3.86 -22.48 1.71
N PHE A 135 -3.08 -21.99 0.75
CA PHE A 135 -3.13 -22.46 -0.64
C PHE A 135 -1.98 -23.41 -0.99
N VAL A 136 -1.08 -23.66 -0.04
CA VAL A 136 0.07 -24.55 -0.20
C VAL A 136 -0.30 -25.96 0.25
N HIS A 137 -0.04 -26.94 -0.61
CA HIS A 137 -0.33 -28.35 -0.34
C HIS A 137 0.98 -29.15 -0.38
N ALA A 138 1.49 -29.54 0.79
CA ALA A 138 2.76 -30.26 0.90
C ALA A 138 2.78 -31.59 0.13
N GLU A 139 1.62 -32.26 0.05
CA GLU A 139 1.41 -33.51 -0.69
C GLU A 139 1.49 -33.34 -2.23
N GLN A 140 1.37 -32.12 -2.75
CA GLN A 140 1.25 -31.84 -4.19
C GLN A 140 2.57 -31.33 -4.83
N GLY A 141 3.71 -31.45 -4.11
CA GLY A 141 5.04 -31.13 -4.64
C GLY A 141 5.83 -30.14 -3.79
N SER A 142 6.82 -29.48 -4.39
CA SER A 142 7.75 -28.60 -3.69
C SER A 142 7.06 -27.37 -3.07
N VAL A 143 7.02 -27.31 -1.74
CA VAL A 143 6.45 -26.20 -0.96
C VAL A 143 7.10 -24.85 -1.31
N PRO A 144 8.45 -24.70 -1.36
CA PRO A 144 9.07 -23.44 -1.75
C PRO A 144 8.66 -22.93 -3.14
N LEU A 145 8.47 -23.86 -4.10
CA LEU A 145 8.04 -23.50 -5.45
C LEU A 145 6.59 -23.01 -5.45
N GLN A 146 5.68 -23.70 -4.75
CA GLN A 146 4.29 -23.26 -4.60
C GLN A 146 4.22 -21.88 -3.93
N PHE A 147 4.97 -21.66 -2.85
CA PHE A 147 5.05 -20.38 -2.15
C PHE A 147 5.55 -19.26 -3.06
N THR A 148 6.58 -19.52 -3.86
CA THR A 148 7.14 -18.56 -4.80
C THR A 148 6.12 -18.17 -5.88
N LEU A 149 5.41 -19.15 -6.45
CA LEU A 149 4.37 -18.92 -7.47
C LEU A 149 3.19 -18.12 -6.92
N LEU A 150 2.65 -18.51 -5.75
CA LEU A 150 1.58 -17.77 -5.07
C LEU A 150 2.03 -16.34 -4.71
N GLY A 151 3.27 -16.20 -4.27
CA GLY A 151 3.92 -14.92 -4.01
C GLY A 151 3.96 -14.00 -5.23
N ILE A 152 4.46 -14.51 -6.36
CA ILE A 152 4.51 -13.76 -7.63
C ILE A 152 3.10 -13.36 -8.08
N MET A 153 2.12 -14.27 -7.98
CA MET A 153 0.73 -13.96 -8.31
C MET A 153 0.18 -12.85 -7.43
N MET A 154 0.39 -12.94 -6.12
CA MET A 154 -0.11 -11.96 -5.15
C MET A 154 0.51 -10.57 -5.35
N VAL A 155 1.81 -10.49 -5.61
CA VAL A 155 2.49 -9.24 -5.93
C VAL A 155 1.97 -8.65 -7.24
N SER A 156 1.85 -9.48 -8.28
CA SER A 156 1.42 -9.06 -9.63
C SER A 156 -0.03 -8.55 -9.63
N VAL A 157 -0.96 -9.30 -9.01
CA VAL A 157 -2.36 -8.90 -8.90
C VAL A 157 -2.48 -7.60 -8.13
N GLY A 158 -1.84 -7.47 -6.97
CA GLY A 158 -1.94 -6.21 -6.23
C GLY A 158 -1.26 -5.04 -6.96
N LEU A 159 -0.18 -5.27 -7.71
CA LEU A 159 0.44 -4.22 -8.54
C LEU A 159 -0.50 -3.76 -9.66
N LEU A 160 -1.26 -4.68 -10.25
CA LEU A 160 -2.30 -4.34 -11.23
C LEU A 160 -3.38 -3.45 -10.60
N TYR A 161 -3.88 -3.79 -9.41
CA TYR A 161 -4.83 -2.95 -8.67
C TYR A 161 -4.24 -1.58 -8.33
N ASP A 162 -3.01 -1.54 -7.81
CA ASP A 162 -2.32 -0.28 -7.50
C ASP A 162 -2.15 0.60 -8.76
N ALA A 163 -1.86 0.00 -9.92
CA ALA A 163 -1.79 0.71 -11.19
C ALA A 163 -3.16 1.27 -11.65
N VAL A 164 -4.26 0.54 -11.38
CA VAL A 164 -5.62 1.03 -11.60
C VAL A 164 -5.91 2.22 -10.68
N TYR A 165 -5.60 2.13 -9.39
CA TYR A 165 -5.74 3.24 -8.45
C TYR A 165 -4.87 4.44 -8.85
N ALA A 166 -3.66 4.22 -9.36
CA ALA A 166 -2.83 5.29 -9.89
C ALA A 166 -3.50 5.98 -11.10
N CYS A 167 -4.12 5.22 -12.01
CA CYS A 167 -4.88 5.79 -13.12
C CYS A 167 -6.11 6.58 -12.65
N ILE A 168 -6.84 6.08 -11.65
CA ILE A 168 -7.99 6.76 -11.05
C ILE A 168 -7.54 8.08 -10.41
N GLY A 169 -6.48 8.06 -9.60
CA GLY A 169 -5.94 9.27 -8.97
C GLY A 169 -5.52 10.32 -9.99
N ALA A 170 -4.88 9.92 -11.10
CA ALA A 170 -4.51 10.84 -12.18
C ALA A 170 -5.74 11.44 -12.90
N LYS A 171 -6.86 10.71 -12.97
CA LYS A 171 -8.14 11.29 -13.44
C LYS A 171 -8.67 12.31 -12.43
N MET A 172 -8.64 12.00 -11.13
CA MET A 172 -9.05 12.93 -10.06
C MET A 172 -8.20 14.22 -10.07
N GLN A 173 -6.90 14.13 -10.36
CA GLN A 173 -6.03 15.31 -10.48
C GLN A 173 -6.63 16.36 -11.42
N ARG A 174 -7.16 15.95 -12.58
CA ARG A 174 -7.76 16.86 -13.57
C ARG A 174 -9.04 17.52 -13.07
N TRP A 175 -9.80 16.87 -12.20
CA TRP A 175 -11.06 17.39 -11.65
C TRP A 175 -10.86 18.41 -10.53
N VAL A 176 -9.73 18.29 -9.84
CA VAL A 176 -9.37 19.09 -8.66
C VAL A 176 -8.33 20.17 -9.04
N ALA A 177 -7.71 20.04 -10.21
CA ALA A 177 -6.82 21.03 -10.81
C ALA A 177 -7.48 22.42 -10.90
N GLY A 178 -6.70 23.46 -10.58
CA GLY A 178 -7.14 24.86 -10.66
C GLY A 178 -8.07 25.35 -9.54
N ASN A 179 -8.58 24.46 -8.67
CA ASN A 179 -9.42 24.85 -7.54
C ASN A 179 -8.77 24.50 -6.20
N GLN A 180 -8.27 25.51 -5.49
CA GLN A 180 -7.57 25.33 -4.22
C GLN A 180 -8.45 24.69 -3.14
N THR A 181 -9.74 25.03 -3.09
CA THR A 181 -10.68 24.49 -2.10
C THR A 181 -10.87 23.00 -2.30
N LYS A 182 -11.05 22.55 -3.55
CA LYS A 182 -11.16 21.10 -3.85
C LYS A 182 -9.90 20.35 -3.44
N GLN A 183 -8.72 20.91 -3.68
CA GLN A 183 -7.44 20.30 -3.29
C GLN A 183 -7.30 20.22 -1.76
N LYS A 184 -7.69 21.26 -1.02
CA LYS A 184 -7.71 21.23 0.46
C LYS A 184 -8.67 20.17 0.99
N ILE A 185 -9.89 20.10 0.46
CA ILE A 185 -10.89 19.09 0.85
C ILE A 185 -10.35 17.68 0.58
N GLN A 186 -9.78 17.46 -0.60
CA GLN A 186 -9.17 16.18 -0.97
C GLN A 186 -8.09 15.77 0.05
N ASN A 187 -7.15 16.66 0.35
CA ASN A 187 -6.07 16.43 1.30
C ASN A 187 -6.58 16.12 2.70
N TRP A 188 -7.61 16.83 3.16
CA TRP A 188 -8.28 16.56 4.43
C TRP A 188 -8.97 15.20 4.45
N VAL A 189 -9.70 14.83 3.39
CA VAL A 189 -10.38 13.53 3.31
C VAL A 189 -9.37 12.38 3.38
N PHE A 190 -8.32 12.42 2.56
CA PHE A 190 -7.28 11.38 2.61
C PHE A 190 -6.55 11.36 3.97
N GLY A 191 -6.24 12.53 4.54
CA GLY A 191 -5.61 12.62 5.86
C GLY A 191 -6.47 12.03 6.97
N THR A 192 -7.75 12.39 7.05
CA THR A 192 -8.68 11.86 8.04
C THR A 192 -8.87 10.35 7.89
N LEU A 193 -8.98 9.83 6.66
CA LEU A 193 -9.05 8.39 6.43
C LEU A 193 -7.79 7.66 6.91
N LEU A 194 -6.59 8.20 6.63
CA LEU A 194 -5.33 7.64 7.14
C LEU A 194 -5.23 7.68 8.66
N ILE A 195 -5.71 8.74 9.32
CA ILE A 195 -5.81 8.79 10.78
C ILE A 195 -6.76 7.70 11.29
N GLY A 196 -7.91 7.51 10.63
CA GLY A 196 -8.83 6.42 10.95
C GLY A 196 -8.18 5.04 10.86
N PHE A 197 -7.38 4.80 9.81
CA PHE A 197 -6.58 3.57 9.71
C PHE A 197 -5.52 3.46 10.81
N ALA A 198 -4.84 4.55 11.17
CA ALA A 198 -3.84 4.55 12.22
C ALA A 198 -4.46 4.23 13.60
N LEU A 199 -5.62 4.79 13.90
CA LEU A 199 -6.35 4.51 15.15
C LEU A 199 -6.80 3.06 15.21
N ARG A 200 -7.38 2.55 14.11
CA ARG A 200 -7.76 1.13 14.00
C ARG A 200 -6.55 0.20 14.10
N LEU A 201 -5.39 0.66 13.65
CA LEU A 201 -4.16 -0.10 13.76
C LEU A 201 -3.70 -0.17 15.22
N ALA A 202 -3.73 0.95 15.94
CA ALA A 202 -3.26 1.05 17.31
C ALA A 202 -4.23 0.48 18.37
N SER A 203 -5.53 0.37 18.06
CA SER A 203 -6.54 -0.28 18.92
C SER A 203 -6.41 -1.80 18.85
#